data_AF-A0A9P7ERZ4-F1
#
_entry.id   AF-A0A9P7ERZ4-F1
#
_cell.length_a   1.000
_cell.length_b   1.000
_cell.length_c   1.000
_cell.angle_alpha   90.00
_cell.angle_beta   90.00
_cell.angle_gamma   90.00
#
_symmetry.space_group_name_H-M   'P 1'
#
loop_
_entity.id
_entity.type
_entity.pdbx_description
1 polymer ?
#
loop_
_entity_poly.entity_id
_entity_poly.type
_entity_poly.pdbx_seq_one_letter_code
_entity_poly.pdbx_strand_id
1 'polypeptide(L)'
;MTKMVCETDEPKEDGAEGDADEPKKGHGGCGHVQLAIRKEGLKLFVQYKRPKDEGEDRFIRMFKKMSDSDLHLIGLSDEYAHPEWMILTIMPVPPPPVRPSIAVDARWWCYAE
;
A
#
# COMPACT_ATOMS: atom_id res chain seq x y z
N MET A 1 19.91 4.51 -8.39
CA MET A 1 18.45 4.59 -8.14
C MET A 1 17.97 6.05 -8.06
N THR A 2 18.32 6.90 -9.02
CA THR A 2 18.03 8.35 -8.99
C THR A 2 16.89 8.77 -9.91
N LYS A 3 16.27 7.79 -10.58
CA LYS A 3 15.23 8.02 -11.57
C LYS A 3 13.87 8.04 -10.88
N MET A 4 13.34 9.24 -10.71
CA MET A 4 12.06 9.49 -10.03
C MET A 4 10.87 9.51 -11.00
N VAL A 5 11.07 9.10 -12.26
CA VAL A 5 10.03 9.04 -13.29
C VAL A 5 9.96 7.62 -13.83
N CYS A 6 8.77 7.03 -13.79
CA CYS A 6 8.51 5.74 -14.40
C CYS A 6 8.49 5.93 -15.92
N GLU A 7 9.47 5.39 -16.64
CA GLU A 7 9.56 5.54 -18.09
C GLU A 7 8.66 4.53 -18.79
N THR A 8 7.83 5.01 -19.72
CA THR A 8 7.10 4.15 -20.63
C THR A 8 8.06 3.68 -21.71
N ASP A 9 8.16 2.37 -21.93
CA ASP A 9 8.92 1.84 -23.06
C ASP A 9 8.27 2.31 -24.37
N GLU A 10 9.05 2.95 -25.25
CA GLU A 10 8.58 3.35 -26.56
C GLU A 10 8.23 2.09 -27.36
N PRO A 11 7.06 2.05 -28.05
CA PRO A 11 6.79 0.97 -28.97
C PRO A 11 7.86 1.02 -30.07
N LYS A 12 8.60 -0.08 -30.25
CA LYS A 12 9.43 -0.28 -31.44
C LYS A 12 8.52 -0.20 -32.66
N GLU A 13 8.46 0.95 -33.31
CA GLU A 13 7.99 1.06 -34.69
C GLU A 13 9.22 0.81 -35.55
N ASP A 14 9.44 -0.44 -35.98
CA ASP A 14 10.34 -0.69 -37.11
C ASP A 14 9.89 -1.93 -37.86
N GLY A 15 9.35 -1.69 -39.05
CA GLY A 15 9.62 -2.60 -40.15
C GLY A 15 11.12 -2.58 -40.46
N ALA A 16 11.61 -3.74 -40.92
CA ALA A 16 12.95 -4.04 -41.43
C ALA A 16 14.02 -4.49 -40.41
N GLU A 17 14.18 -5.83 -40.42
CA GLU A 17 15.44 -6.58 -40.44
C GLU A 17 16.36 -6.59 -39.19
N GLY A 18 16.24 -7.68 -38.42
CA GLY A 18 17.35 -8.61 -38.16
C GLY A 18 18.44 -8.22 -37.16
N ASP A 19 18.21 -8.48 -35.88
CA ASP A 19 19.19 -9.18 -35.00
C ASP A 19 18.44 -9.82 -33.81
N ALA A 20 18.75 -11.08 -33.50
CA ALA A 20 18.06 -11.91 -32.53
C ALA A 20 18.54 -11.67 -31.08
N ASP A 21 18.50 -10.43 -30.61
CA ASP A 21 18.57 -10.12 -29.18
C ASP A 21 17.14 -10.09 -28.65
N GLU A 22 16.81 -10.98 -27.70
CA GLU A 22 15.49 -11.10 -27.09
C GLU A 22 14.90 -9.71 -26.83
N PRO A 23 13.64 -9.44 -27.22
CA PRO A 23 13.03 -8.14 -26.97
C PRO A 23 13.03 -7.92 -25.47
N LYS A 24 13.88 -6.99 -25.00
CA LYS A 24 13.97 -6.59 -23.59
C LYS A 24 12.54 -6.29 -23.15
N LYS A 25 11.98 -7.18 -22.32
CA LYS A 25 10.61 -7.03 -21.82
C LYS A 25 10.54 -5.68 -21.13
N GLY A 26 9.87 -4.74 -21.78
CA GLY A 26 9.68 -3.41 -21.25
C GLY A 26 9.01 -3.49 -19.88
N HIS A 27 9.40 -2.61 -18.98
CA HIS A 27 8.95 -2.56 -17.59
C HIS A 27 7.55 -1.96 -17.43
N GLY A 28 6.80 -1.79 -18.53
CA GLY A 28 5.38 -1.42 -18.52
C GLY A 28 5.10 -0.10 -17.80
N GLY A 29 5.97 0.90 -17.98
CA GLY A 29 5.91 2.11 -17.18
C GLY A 29 4.73 3.04 -17.48
N CYS A 30 4.20 3.66 -16.42
CA CYS A 30 2.98 4.48 -16.47
C CYS A 30 3.24 5.99 -16.68
N GLY A 31 4.49 6.41 -16.92
CA GLY A 31 4.85 7.82 -17.13
C GLY A 31 4.76 8.69 -15.87
N HIS A 32 4.36 8.13 -14.72
CA HIS A 32 4.11 8.91 -13.50
C HIS A 32 5.39 9.16 -12.70
N VAL A 33 5.47 10.33 -12.08
CA VAL A 33 6.55 10.68 -11.15
C VAL A 33 6.36 9.89 -9.86
N GLN A 34 7.40 9.18 -9.44
CA GLN A 34 7.50 8.48 -8.17
C GLN A 34 7.43 9.48 -7.01
N LEU A 35 6.64 9.14 -5.99
CA LEU A 35 6.40 10.00 -4.85
C LEU A 35 7.51 9.86 -3.82
N ALA A 36 7.99 10.98 -3.27
CA ALA A 36 8.90 10.96 -2.14
C ALA A 36 8.09 10.91 -0.83
N ILE A 37 8.08 9.74 -0.19
CA ILE A 37 7.35 9.49 1.06
C ILE A 37 8.31 9.64 2.24
N ARG A 38 7.93 10.45 3.23
CA ARG A 38 8.63 10.61 4.52
C ARG A 38 7.74 10.08 5.64
N LYS A 39 8.30 9.33 6.59
CA LYS A 39 7.59 8.82 7.76
C LYS A 39 7.91 9.68 8.97
N GLU A 40 6.88 10.21 9.61
CA GLU A 40 6.98 10.92 10.89
C GLU A 40 5.98 10.30 11.88
N GLY A 41 6.49 9.53 12.83
CA GLY A 41 5.65 8.75 13.76
C GLY A 41 4.73 7.77 13.02
N LEU A 42 3.42 7.96 13.18
CA LEU A 42 2.35 7.16 12.55
C LEU A 42 1.80 7.79 11.26
N LYS A 43 2.34 8.92 10.82
CA LYS A 43 1.89 9.62 9.60
C LYS A 43 2.92 9.48 8.49
N LEU A 44 2.42 9.32 7.27
CA LEU A 44 3.22 9.35 6.05
C LEU A 44 2.97 10.69 5.34
N PHE A 45 4.04 11.44 5.12
CA PHE A 45 4.03 12.69 4.40
C PHE A 45 4.53 12.48 2.98
N VAL A 46 3.70 12.86 2.01
CA VAL A 46 4.06 12.81 0.60
C VAL A 46 4.54 14.19 0.17
N GLN A 47 5.80 14.28 -0.26
CA GLN A 47 6.34 15.50 -0.85
C GLN A 47 5.98 15.51 -2.34
N TYR A 48 4.86 16.15 -2.67
CA TYR A 48 4.49 16.36 -4.06
C TYR A 48 5.24 17.56 -4.65
N LYS A 49 5.86 17.39 -5.83
CA LYS A 49 6.39 18.53 -6.61
C LYS A 49 5.27 19.32 -7.33
N ARG A 50 4.02 18.84 -7.35
CA ARG A 50 2.82 19.56 -7.84
C ARG A 50 1.57 19.20 -7.02
N PRO A 51 0.60 20.11 -6.81
CA PRO A 51 -0.41 19.91 -5.79
C PRO A 51 -1.55 18.96 -6.18
N LYS A 52 -1.90 18.15 -5.18
CA LYS A 52 -3.23 17.70 -4.70
C LYS A 52 -4.04 16.74 -5.58
N ASP A 53 -4.10 15.49 -5.12
CA ASP A 53 -5.34 14.70 -5.14
C ASP A 53 -5.34 13.70 -3.97
N GLU A 54 -6.52 13.28 -3.57
CA GLU A 54 -6.92 12.77 -2.24
C GLU A 54 -6.03 11.63 -1.67
N GLY A 55 -5.50 11.87 -0.47
CA GLY A 55 -4.27 11.26 0.05
C GLY A 55 -4.39 9.91 0.75
N GLU A 56 -5.55 9.27 0.79
CA GLU A 56 -5.70 7.97 1.48
C GLU A 56 -6.26 6.90 0.54
N ASP A 57 -7.36 7.19 -0.16
CA ASP A 57 -8.00 6.28 -1.11
C ASP A 57 -7.15 5.94 -2.34
N ARG A 58 -6.18 6.81 -2.67
CA ARG A 58 -5.26 6.54 -3.79
C ARG A 58 -4.33 5.38 -3.51
N PHE A 59 -3.89 5.21 -2.25
CA PHE A 59 -2.97 4.13 -1.88
C PHE A 59 -3.66 2.77 -1.88
N ILE A 60 -4.87 2.69 -1.33
CA ILE A 60 -5.70 1.47 -1.38
C ILE A 60 -5.95 1.08 -2.85
N ARG A 61 -6.32 2.04 -3.70
CA ARG A 61 -6.54 1.80 -5.15
C ARG A 61 -5.26 1.36 -5.88
N MET A 62 -4.08 1.79 -5.45
CA MET A 62 -2.81 1.35 -6.03
C MET A 62 -2.50 -0.09 -5.62
N PHE A 63 -2.65 -0.43 -4.33
CA PHE A 63 -2.42 -1.79 -3.84
C PHE A 63 -3.39 -2.81 -4.44
N LYS A 64 -4.62 -2.39 -4.74
CA LYS A 64 -5.61 -3.20 -5.50
C LYS A 64 -5.22 -3.51 -6.94
N LYS A 65 -4.29 -2.76 -7.54
CA LYS A 65 -3.90 -2.90 -8.94
C LYS A 65 -2.59 -3.66 -9.12
N MET A 66 -1.93 -4.07 -8.04
CA MET A 66 -0.71 -4.89 -8.13
C MET A 66 -1.05 -6.28 -8.70
N SER A 67 -0.16 -6.81 -9.52
CA SER A 67 -0.32 -8.14 -10.11
C SER A 67 0.20 -9.23 -9.17
N ASP A 68 -0.31 -10.46 -9.27
CA ASP A 68 0.11 -11.59 -8.43
C ASP A 68 1.62 -11.91 -8.58
N SER A 69 2.18 -11.65 -9.76
CA SER A 69 3.62 -11.75 -10.02
C SER A 69 4.42 -10.72 -9.22
N ASP A 70 3.92 -9.49 -9.10
CA ASP A 70 4.58 -8.45 -8.31
C ASP A 70 4.45 -8.75 -6.81
N LEU A 71 3.30 -9.29 -6.37
CA LEU A 71 3.07 -9.72 -4.99
C LEU A 71 4.07 -10.82 -4.58
N HIS A 72 4.27 -11.83 -5.42
CA HIS A 72 5.26 -12.87 -5.15
C HIS A 72 6.69 -12.33 -5.12
N LEU A 73 7.01 -11.35 -5.99
CA LEU A 73 8.33 -10.73 -6.02
C LEU A 73 8.66 -9.98 -4.73
N ILE A 74 7.68 -9.32 -4.12
CA ILE A 74 7.82 -8.64 -2.83
C ILE A 74 7.65 -9.58 -1.63
N GLY A 75 7.44 -10.88 -1.85
CA GLY A 75 7.27 -11.89 -0.81
C GLY A 75 5.90 -11.90 -0.14
N LEU A 76 4.88 -11.34 -0.79
CA LEU A 76 3.49 -11.40 -0.36
C LEU A 76 2.72 -12.48 -1.12
N SER A 77 1.66 -12.98 -0.49
CA SER A 77 0.74 -13.96 -1.07
C SER A 77 -0.63 -13.30 -1.24
N ASP A 78 -1.24 -13.48 -2.42
CA ASP A 78 -2.57 -12.96 -2.74
C ASP A 78 -3.66 -13.50 -1.79
N GLU A 79 -3.59 -14.79 -1.45
CA GLU A 79 -4.63 -15.47 -0.64
C GLU A 79 -4.64 -15.04 0.84
N TYR A 80 -3.46 -14.76 1.41
CA TYR A 80 -3.30 -14.57 2.86
C TYR A 80 -2.83 -13.17 3.26
N ALA A 81 -2.15 -12.46 2.37
CA ALA A 81 -1.39 -11.26 2.71
C ALA A 81 -1.50 -10.18 1.62
N HIS A 82 -2.71 -9.97 1.10
CA HIS A 82 -2.93 -8.94 0.10
C HIS A 82 -2.62 -7.54 0.68
N PRO A 83 -1.83 -6.70 0.00
CA PRO A 83 -1.34 -5.42 0.54
C PRO A 83 -2.47 -4.42 0.87
N GLU A 84 -3.65 -4.58 0.26
CA GLU A 84 -4.80 -3.76 0.61
C GLU A 84 -5.27 -3.97 2.06
N TRP A 85 -5.08 -5.19 2.62
CA TRP A 85 -5.50 -5.53 3.98
C TRP A 85 -4.56 -4.97 5.05
N MET A 86 -3.41 -4.43 4.66
CA MET A 86 -2.55 -3.66 5.55
C MET A 86 -3.20 -2.32 5.96
N ILE A 87 -4.16 -1.83 5.18
CA ILE A 87 -4.91 -0.60 5.47
C ILE A 87 -6.23 -0.99 6.15
N LEU A 88 -6.36 -0.63 7.44
CA LEU A 88 -7.54 -0.95 8.23
C LEU A 88 -8.74 -0.08 7.82
N THR A 89 -9.70 -0.65 7.09
CA THR A 89 -10.98 0.02 6.75
C THR A 89 -12.09 -0.33 7.74
N ILE A 90 -12.08 -1.56 8.27
CA ILE A 90 -13.04 -2.06 9.24
C ILE A 90 -12.25 -2.56 10.45
N MET A 91 -12.55 -2.02 11.62
CA MET A 91 -11.94 -2.46 12.88
C MET A 91 -12.88 -3.46 13.57
N PRO A 92 -12.50 -4.75 13.67
CA PRO A 92 -13.32 -5.72 14.37
C PRO A 92 -13.34 -5.40 15.87
N VAL A 93 -14.54 -5.45 16.46
CA VAL A 93 -14.70 -5.27 17.91
C VAL A 93 -14.57 -6.65 18.57
N PRO A 94 -13.57 -6.85 19.45
CA PRO A 94 -13.39 -8.13 20.12
C PRO A 94 -14.51 -8.40 21.14
N PRO A 95 -14.91 -9.66 21.35
CA PRO A 95 -15.99 -10.02 22.28
C PRO A 95 -15.59 -9.78 23.75
N PRO A 96 -16.55 -9.72 24.70
CA PRO A 96 -16.29 -9.39 26.11
C PRO A 96 -15.20 -10.22 26.81
N PRO A 97 -14.99 -11.52 26.54
CA PRO A 97 -13.89 -12.27 27.14
C PRO A 97 -12.50 -11.72 26.78
N VAL A 98 -12.38 -11.07 25.61
CA VAL A 98 -11.16 -10.44 25.10
C VAL A 98 -11.09 -8.95 25.50
N ARG A 99 -12.21 -8.40 26.01
CA ARG A 99 -12.30 -7.06 26.62
C ARG A 99 -12.69 -7.20 28.10
N PRO A 100 -11.82 -7.76 28.97
CA PRO A 100 -12.12 -7.84 30.40
C PRO A 100 -12.20 -6.43 30.98
N SER A 101 -13.43 -5.95 31.24
CA SER A 101 -13.67 -4.73 32.02
C SER A 101 -13.66 -5.10 33.50
N ILE A 102 -12.69 -4.59 34.24
CA ILE A 102 -12.72 -4.63 35.70
C ILE A 102 -13.69 -3.53 36.15
N ALA A 103 -14.99 -3.83 36.14
CA ALA A 103 -15.95 -3.06 36.92
C ALA A 103 -15.89 -3.60 38.35
N VAL A 104 -14.92 -3.13 39.14
CA VAL A 104 -15.07 -3.21 40.59
C VAL A 104 -16.23 -2.27 40.90
N ASP A 105 -17.39 -2.81 41.22
CA ASP A 105 -18.55 -2.05 41.65
C ASP A 105 -18.08 -1.19 42.84
N ALA A 106 -17.94 0.12 42.65
CA ALA A 106 -17.61 1.09 43.69
C ALA A 106 -18.78 1.27 44.70
N ARG A 107 -19.62 0.24 44.82
CA ARG A 107 -20.83 0.18 45.64
C ARG A 107 -20.64 -0.61 46.93
N TRP A 108 -19.48 -1.23 47.13
CA TRP A 108 -19.12 -1.90 48.39
C TRP A 108 -18.49 -0.97 49.44
N TRP A 109 -18.09 0.25 49.07
CA TRP A 109 -17.49 1.21 50.01
C TRP A 109 -18.51 2.05 50.80
N CYS A 110 -19.83 1.92 50.53
CA CYS A 110 -20.86 2.67 51.26
C CYS A 110 -21.63 1.86 52.32
N TYR A 111 -21.18 0.65 52.69
CA TYR A 111 -21.77 -0.15 53.77
C TYR A 111 -20.75 -0.59 54.83
N ALA A 112 -19.67 0.18 54.97
CA ALA A 112 -18.69 0.01 56.02
C ALA A 112 -18.48 1.34 56.77
N GLU A 113 -19.57 1.93 57.26
CA GLU A 113 -19.58 2.86 58.40
C GLU A 113 -20.99 2.97 58.99
#